data_AF-A0A1F6VAB3-F1
#
_entry.id   AF-A0A1F6VAB3-F1
#
_cell.length_a   1.000
_cell.length_b   1.000
_cell.length_c   1.000
_cell.angle_alpha   90.00
_cell.angle_beta   90.00
_cell.angle_gamma   90.00
#
_symmetry.space_group_name_H-M   'P 1'
#
loop_
_entity.id
_entity.type
_entity.pdbx_description
1 polymer ?
#
loop_
_entity_poly.entity_id
_entity_poly.type
_entity_poly.pdbx_seq_one_letter_code
_entity_poly.pdbx_strand_id
1 'polypeptide(L)'
;SGPVGRIVEVLGDHMAPGMEIEVAIRGHDIPHTWPHAVLDEAGKFPPQVEPNAVGGREDLRKIKLVTIDGEDARDFDDAVYCERNGKGWRLIVAIADVSNYVRSGSALDEEAYRRGNSVYFPQQVIPMLPEVLSNVLCSLNPHVDRLCMACEMDIGARGEIKKYRFFEAVMHSAARLTYTKVAAMLVAHDAALRREYAEVVPMLEELHGLYKVLNGARQRRGAVDFELPETKIVFDANRKIERIVPLERNDAHRLIEECMLAANVCAAELLKKHKVPAPYRIHEGPTTEKLTDLREFLFELGLSLGGGDSPQAPHYAKLLASVARRPDARLIQTVLLRSLSQALYSPDNIGHFALGYENYTHFTSPIRRYPDLLVHRAIKNILQRRPHKVSLDHAREQGEHCSMTERRADEATREVVRWLKTEYMSAHVGGEFDGIISGVTSFGVFVELNEVFVDGLIHITALGNDYYHFDPARHRLIGERTRGIYRLGDPIRIKVVRVDLDEARIDFEPVGSREKSDARTNLRRRSTREGKPKHSKSRRRR
;
A
#
# COMPACT_ATOMS: atom_id res chain seq x y z
N SER A 1 -2.78 -45.43 4.23
CA SER A 1 -2.25 -44.73 5.41
C SER A 1 -2.33 -43.24 5.14
N GLY A 2 -2.90 -42.45 6.06
CA GLY A 2 -2.94 -40.99 5.93
C GLY A 2 -1.54 -40.37 6.09
N PRO A 3 -1.39 -39.07 5.84
CA PRO A 3 -0.14 -38.36 6.10
C PRO A 3 0.25 -38.49 7.58
N VAL A 4 1.55 -38.68 7.85
CA VAL A 4 2.13 -38.74 9.20
C VAL A 4 3.10 -37.57 9.35
N GLY A 5 3.03 -36.86 10.47
CA GLY A 5 3.90 -35.72 10.79
C GLY A 5 4.50 -35.82 12.19
N ARG A 6 5.50 -34.98 12.47
CA ARG A 6 6.12 -34.81 13.80
C ARG A 6 6.09 -33.33 14.18
N ILE A 7 5.65 -33.02 15.40
CA ILE A 7 5.72 -31.68 15.96
C ILE A 7 7.19 -31.31 16.17
N VAL A 8 7.65 -30.23 15.53
CA VAL A 8 9.01 -29.70 15.68
C VAL A 8 9.08 -28.46 16.58
N GLU A 9 7.94 -27.78 16.78
CA GLU A 9 7.83 -26.56 17.56
C GLU A 9 6.40 -26.42 18.13
N VAL A 10 6.25 -25.87 19.33
CA VAL A 10 4.97 -25.54 19.96
C VAL A 10 5.00 -24.05 20.30
N LEU A 11 4.15 -23.25 19.63
CA LEU A 11 4.21 -21.79 19.70
C LEU A 11 3.53 -21.21 20.95
N GLY A 12 2.56 -21.93 21.52
CA GLY A 12 1.83 -21.49 22.71
C GLY A 12 0.32 -21.61 22.53
N ASP A 13 -0.42 -20.77 23.26
CA ASP A 13 -1.87 -20.68 23.17
C ASP A 13 -2.29 -19.98 21.88
N HIS A 14 -3.28 -20.54 21.19
CA HIS A 14 -3.80 -20.04 19.92
C HIS A 14 -4.29 -18.59 20.01
N MET A 15 -4.81 -18.17 21.16
CA MET A 15 -5.35 -16.83 21.39
C MET A 15 -4.38 -15.87 22.10
N ALA A 16 -3.10 -16.25 22.23
CA ALA A 16 -2.10 -15.37 22.84
C ALA A 16 -1.85 -14.13 21.94
N PRO A 17 -1.76 -12.90 22.49
CA PRO A 17 -1.53 -11.71 21.66
C PRO A 17 -0.19 -11.77 20.92
N GLY A 18 -0.24 -11.59 19.59
CA GLY A 18 0.92 -11.72 18.69
C GLY A 18 1.04 -13.11 18.02
N MET A 19 0.20 -14.09 18.39
CA MET A 19 0.20 -15.41 17.77
C MET A 19 -0.14 -15.34 16.28
N GLU A 20 -1.02 -14.42 15.89
CA GLU A 20 -1.39 -14.15 14.50
C GLU A 20 -0.18 -13.77 13.63
N ILE A 21 0.78 -13.04 14.21
CA ILE A 21 2.04 -12.67 13.54
C ILE A 21 2.95 -13.89 13.42
N GLU A 22 3.12 -14.68 14.49
CA GLU A 22 3.97 -15.88 14.49
C GLU A 22 3.47 -16.96 13.50
N VAL A 23 2.15 -17.11 13.38
CA VAL A 23 1.50 -17.98 12.39
C VAL A 23 1.75 -17.47 10.98
N ALA A 24 1.53 -16.17 10.71
CA ALA A 24 1.75 -15.59 9.39
C ALA A 24 3.23 -15.69 8.96
N ILE A 25 4.18 -15.44 9.88
CA ILE A 25 5.61 -15.58 9.60
C ILE A 25 5.95 -16.99 9.12
N ARG A 26 5.42 -18.04 9.76
CA ARG A 26 5.69 -19.44 9.38
C ARG A 26 4.88 -19.89 8.18
N GLY A 27 3.60 -19.50 8.09
CA GLY A 27 2.71 -19.84 6.99
C GLY A 27 3.19 -19.32 5.64
N HIS A 28 3.85 -18.17 5.64
CA HIS A 28 4.43 -17.54 4.45
C HIS A 28 5.92 -17.81 4.28
N ASP A 29 6.57 -18.56 5.18
CA ASP A 29 8.02 -18.79 5.17
C ASP A 29 8.83 -17.49 5.13
N ILE A 30 8.49 -16.54 6.01
CA ILE A 30 9.20 -15.27 6.16
C ILE A 30 10.47 -15.51 7.01
N PRO A 31 11.67 -15.21 6.48
CA PRO A 31 12.90 -15.31 7.26
C PRO A 31 12.88 -14.28 8.40
N HIS A 32 12.85 -14.76 9.63
CA HIS A 32 12.73 -13.93 10.83
C HIS A 32 13.93 -14.10 11.78
N THR A 33 14.54 -15.29 11.82
CA THR A 33 15.73 -15.56 12.63
C THR A 33 17.01 -15.08 11.95
N TRP A 34 17.95 -14.54 12.71
CA TRP A 34 19.26 -14.14 12.20
C TRP A 34 20.25 -15.30 12.23
N PRO A 35 20.89 -15.66 11.09
CA PRO A 35 22.01 -16.60 11.09
C PRO A 35 23.19 -16.07 11.91
N HIS A 36 23.95 -16.95 12.58
CA HIS A 36 25.13 -16.56 13.37
C HIS A 36 26.15 -15.75 12.55
N ALA A 37 26.43 -16.14 11.31
CA ALA A 37 27.35 -15.41 10.44
C ALA A 37 26.93 -13.95 10.19
N VAL A 38 25.62 -13.68 10.17
CA VAL A 38 25.06 -12.32 10.01
C VAL A 38 25.29 -11.51 11.29
N LEU A 39 25.02 -12.10 12.46
CA LEU A 39 25.26 -11.45 13.75
C LEU A 39 26.75 -11.17 13.97
N ASP A 40 27.62 -12.12 13.63
CA ASP A 40 29.08 -11.96 13.73
C ASP A 40 29.61 -10.87 12.79
N GLU A 41 29.04 -10.75 11.59
CA GLU A 41 29.39 -9.66 10.68
C GLU A 41 28.86 -8.31 11.18
N ALA A 42 27.60 -8.25 11.60
CA ALA A 42 26.97 -7.04 12.12
C ALA A 42 27.66 -6.52 13.40
N GLY A 43 28.11 -7.42 14.27
CA GLY A 43 28.81 -7.09 15.51
C GLY A 43 30.20 -6.45 15.33
N LYS A 44 30.74 -6.44 14.10
CA LYS A 44 32.03 -5.79 13.79
C LYS A 44 31.90 -4.29 13.56
N PHE A 45 30.69 -3.77 13.34
CA PHE A 45 30.54 -2.35 13.04
C PHE A 45 30.53 -1.50 14.32
N PRO A 46 31.32 -0.41 14.36
CA PRO A 46 31.25 0.55 15.46
C PRO A 46 29.90 1.29 15.45
N PRO A 47 29.45 1.87 16.56
CA PRO A 47 28.17 2.59 16.63
C PRO A 47 28.17 3.94 15.91
N GLN A 48 29.33 4.43 15.46
CA GLN A 48 29.50 5.71 14.78
C GLN A 48 30.33 5.55 13.50
N VAL A 49 30.15 6.49 12.57
CA VAL A 49 30.97 6.55 11.37
C VAL A 49 32.39 6.93 11.76
N GLU A 50 33.33 6.04 11.52
CA GLU A 50 34.76 6.28 11.72
C GLU A 50 35.24 7.43 10.83
N PRO A 51 36.08 8.36 11.32
CA PRO A 51 36.61 9.47 10.51
C PRO A 51 37.28 9.02 9.20
N ASN A 52 37.94 7.86 9.23
CA ASN A 52 38.60 7.27 8.07
C ASN A 52 37.61 6.76 7.01
N ALA A 53 36.34 6.50 7.37
CA ALA A 53 35.30 6.06 6.44
C ALA A 53 34.74 7.19 5.57
N VAL A 54 35.02 8.45 5.93
CA VAL A 54 34.64 9.63 5.12
C VAL A 54 35.40 9.65 3.80
N GLY A 55 36.68 9.29 3.79
CA GLY A 55 37.48 9.12 2.56
C GLY A 55 37.36 10.31 1.59
N GLY A 56 37.17 10.01 0.30
CA GLY A 56 37.00 11.00 -0.78
C GLY A 56 35.55 11.45 -1.02
N ARG A 57 34.66 11.31 -0.03
CA ARG A 57 33.25 11.67 -0.14
C ARG A 57 33.05 13.20 -0.10
N GLU A 58 31.99 13.67 -0.74
CA GLU A 58 31.60 15.08 -0.62
C GLU A 58 31.06 15.39 0.78
N ASP A 59 31.39 16.58 1.30
CA ASP A 59 30.96 17.01 2.63
C ASP A 59 29.66 17.82 2.55
N LEU A 60 28.55 17.20 2.95
CA LEU A 60 27.23 17.82 3.04
C LEU A 60 26.86 18.22 4.47
N ARG A 61 27.77 18.11 5.46
CA ARG A 61 27.45 18.34 6.88
C ARG A 61 27.04 19.77 7.20
N LYS A 62 27.39 20.73 6.34
CA LYS A 62 26.96 22.14 6.45
C LYS A 62 25.63 22.42 5.74
N ILE A 63 25.11 21.47 4.96
CA ILE A 63 23.81 21.57 4.31
C ILE A 63 22.75 21.09 5.31
N LYS A 64 21.69 21.87 5.48
CA LYS A 64 20.61 21.61 6.44
C LYS A 64 19.64 20.53 5.95
N LEU A 65 20.16 19.35 5.62
CA LEU A 65 19.38 18.16 5.31
C LEU A 65 18.54 17.76 6.52
N VAL A 66 17.29 17.35 6.29
CA VAL A 66 16.38 16.86 7.35
C VAL A 66 15.75 15.55 6.93
N THR A 67 15.35 14.72 7.89
CA THR A 67 14.51 13.55 7.66
C THR A 67 13.06 13.87 8.05
N ILE A 68 12.08 13.32 7.34
CA ILE A 68 10.65 13.55 7.58
C ILE A 68 9.92 12.21 7.48
N ASP A 69 9.52 11.66 8.62
CA ASP A 69 9.02 10.28 8.72
C ASP A 69 7.78 10.18 9.61
N GLY A 70 7.19 8.98 9.71
CA GLY A 70 6.16 8.69 10.71
C GLY A 70 6.71 8.76 12.14
N GLU A 71 5.85 9.04 13.12
CA GLU A 71 6.22 9.14 14.54
C GLU A 71 6.96 7.89 15.04
N ASP A 72 6.52 6.71 14.59
CA ASP A 72 7.00 5.40 15.03
C ASP A 72 8.24 4.92 14.26
N ALA A 73 8.64 5.60 13.18
CA ALA A 73 9.80 5.21 12.37
C ALA A 73 11.12 5.33 13.13
N ARG A 74 12.07 4.46 12.82
CA ARG A 74 13.43 4.39 13.41
C ARG A 74 14.53 4.24 12.36
N ASP A 75 14.16 3.85 11.14
CA ASP A 75 14.99 3.53 9.99
C ASP A 75 14.88 4.62 8.92
N PHE A 76 15.46 5.80 9.19
CA PHE A 76 15.45 6.93 8.26
C PHE A 76 16.36 6.70 7.05
N ASP A 77 15.78 6.26 5.93
CA ASP A 77 16.47 6.01 4.66
C ASP A 77 16.89 7.29 3.94
N ASP A 78 16.04 8.33 3.98
CA ASP A 78 16.17 9.51 3.15
C ASP A 78 16.20 10.82 3.94
N ALA A 79 16.95 11.78 3.41
CA ALA A 79 16.98 13.15 3.88
C ALA A 79 16.93 14.11 2.69
N VAL A 80 16.23 15.23 2.88
CA VAL A 80 15.96 16.22 1.82
C VAL A 80 16.45 17.61 2.19
N TYR A 81 16.92 18.33 1.18
CA TYR A 81 17.23 19.76 1.25
C TYR A 81 16.83 20.42 -0.07
N CYS A 82 16.27 21.62 0.01
CA CYS A 82 15.90 22.39 -1.17
C CYS A 82 16.20 23.88 -1.02
N GLU A 83 16.67 24.50 -2.10
CA GLU A 83 16.86 25.94 -2.20
C GLU A 83 16.45 26.45 -3.58
N ARG A 84 16.12 27.74 -3.68
CA ARG A 84 15.88 28.37 -4.99
C ARG A 84 17.17 28.43 -5.79
N ASN A 85 17.05 28.09 -7.08
CA ASN A 85 18.11 28.25 -8.06
C ASN A 85 17.56 29.04 -9.27
N GLY A 86 17.69 30.37 -9.22
CA GLY A 86 17.08 31.26 -10.20
C GLY A 86 15.55 31.17 -10.21
N LYS A 87 14.96 30.77 -11.34
CA LYS A 87 13.51 30.52 -11.48
C LYS A 87 13.09 29.10 -11.07
N GLY A 88 14.04 28.22 -10.76
CA GLY A 88 13.81 26.84 -10.39
C GLY A 88 14.30 26.54 -8.97
N TRP A 89 14.63 25.27 -8.73
CA TRP A 89 15.12 24.77 -7.45
C TRP A 89 16.34 23.89 -7.64
N ARG A 90 17.20 23.87 -6.63
CA ARG A 90 18.16 22.81 -6.41
C ARG A 90 17.59 21.91 -5.32
N LEU A 91 17.44 20.62 -5.62
CA LEU A 91 16.99 19.59 -4.69
C LEU A 91 18.15 18.63 -4.43
N ILE A 92 18.41 18.33 -3.16
CA ILE A 92 19.33 17.26 -2.75
C ILE A 92 18.50 16.22 -2.02
N VAL A 93 18.56 14.98 -2.50
CA VAL A 93 18.03 13.79 -1.84
C VAL A 93 19.21 12.93 -1.43
N ALA A 94 19.48 12.86 -0.13
CA ALA A 94 20.55 12.04 0.44
C ALA A 94 19.96 10.73 0.98
N ILE A 95 20.45 9.60 0.49
CA ILE A 95 19.96 8.27 0.87
C ILE A 95 21.03 7.53 1.68
N ALA A 96 20.63 6.82 2.72
CA ALA A 96 21.47 5.95 3.53
C ALA A 96 22.38 5.08 2.65
N ASP A 97 23.70 5.11 2.88
CA ASP A 97 24.66 4.36 2.07
C ASP A 97 24.81 2.91 2.54
N VAL A 98 23.72 2.14 2.46
CA VAL A 98 23.67 0.74 2.89
C VAL A 98 24.70 -0.12 2.14
N SER A 99 24.92 0.16 0.86
CA SER A 99 25.89 -0.55 0.02
C SER A 99 27.35 -0.42 0.47
N ASN A 100 27.65 0.56 1.33
CA ASN A 100 28.94 0.66 2.00
C ASN A 100 29.15 -0.42 3.07
N TYR A 101 28.09 -0.76 3.80
CA TYR A 101 28.13 -1.69 4.92
C TYR A 101 27.81 -3.12 4.46
N VAL A 102 26.83 -3.29 3.59
CA VAL A 102 26.39 -4.60 3.07
C VAL A 102 27.08 -4.87 1.73
N ARG A 103 28.22 -5.57 1.78
CA ARG A 103 29.05 -5.88 0.59
C ARG A 103 28.53 -7.10 -0.16
N SER A 104 28.62 -7.11 -1.49
CA SER A 104 28.18 -8.24 -2.30
C SER A 104 28.86 -9.55 -1.89
N GLY A 105 28.10 -10.62 -1.69
CA GLY A 105 28.58 -11.93 -1.25
C GLY A 105 28.97 -12.03 0.23
N SER A 106 28.63 -11.03 1.04
CA SER A 106 28.75 -11.10 2.50
C SER A 106 27.59 -11.86 3.15
N ALA A 107 27.71 -12.24 4.43
CA ALA A 107 26.61 -12.91 5.13
C ALA A 107 25.39 -11.97 5.26
N LEU A 108 25.64 -10.69 5.51
CA LEU A 108 24.60 -9.65 5.47
C LEU A 108 23.90 -9.56 4.13
N ASP A 109 24.64 -9.65 3.03
CA ASP A 109 24.09 -9.58 1.68
C ASP A 109 23.21 -10.77 1.33
N GLU A 110 23.70 -11.98 1.62
CA GLU A 110 22.95 -13.21 1.39
C GLU A 110 21.62 -13.22 2.17
N GLU A 111 21.64 -12.77 3.42
CA GLU A 111 20.43 -12.68 4.24
C GLU A 111 19.51 -11.54 3.80
N ALA A 112 20.05 -10.37 3.43
CA ALA A 112 19.27 -9.27 2.86
C ALA A 112 18.60 -9.67 1.55
N TYR A 113 19.30 -10.43 0.69
CA TYR A 113 18.72 -11.03 -0.51
C TYR A 113 17.61 -12.01 -0.15
N ARG A 114 17.85 -12.97 0.75
CA ARG A 114 16.85 -13.97 1.19
C ARG A 114 15.57 -13.32 1.71
N ARG A 115 15.69 -12.26 2.51
CA ARG A 115 14.55 -11.47 3.02
C ARG A 115 13.88 -10.65 1.92
N GLY A 116 14.68 -10.00 1.08
CA GLY A 116 14.28 -9.16 -0.07
C GLY A 116 13.73 -7.79 0.32
N ASN A 117 12.93 -7.71 1.39
CA ASN A 117 12.42 -6.47 1.95
C ASN A 117 12.06 -6.64 3.44
N SER A 118 11.94 -5.52 4.17
CA SER A 118 11.37 -5.52 5.52
C SER A 118 9.87 -5.85 5.45
N VAL A 119 9.34 -6.53 6.47
CA VAL A 119 7.91 -6.84 6.61
C VAL A 119 7.35 -6.06 7.80
N TYR A 120 6.33 -5.24 7.57
CA TYR A 120 5.74 -4.36 8.58
C TYR A 120 4.39 -4.91 9.02
N PHE A 121 4.40 -5.74 10.07
CA PHE A 121 3.18 -6.14 10.77
C PHE A 121 2.70 -5.01 11.70
N PRO A 122 1.42 -5.00 12.08
CA PRO A 122 0.97 -4.13 13.17
C PRO A 122 1.81 -4.37 14.44
N GLN A 123 2.39 -3.31 15.00
CA GLN A 123 3.28 -3.32 16.19
C GLN A 123 4.62 -4.06 16.07
N GLN A 124 4.91 -4.77 14.98
CA GLN A 124 6.15 -5.53 14.82
C GLN A 124 6.73 -5.41 13.41
N VAL A 125 8.03 -5.19 13.32
CA VAL A 125 8.76 -5.17 12.05
C VAL A 125 9.70 -6.36 12.01
N ILE A 126 9.70 -7.09 10.90
CA ILE A 126 10.76 -8.05 10.55
C ILE A 126 11.68 -7.34 9.57
N PRO A 127 12.81 -6.77 10.04
CA PRO A 127 13.63 -5.92 9.18
C PRO A 127 14.46 -6.76 8.20
N MET A 128 14.74 -6.18 7.02
CA MET A 128 15.64 -6.77 6.03
C MET A 128 17.09 -6.83 6.55
N LEU A 129 17.49 -5.86 7.37
CA LEU A 129 18.84 -5.74 7.93
C LEU A 129 18.78 -5.71 9.46
N PRO A 130 19.82 -6.24 10.14
CA PRO A 130 19.92 -6.17 11.60
C PRO A 130 19.82 -4.73 12.13
N GLU A 131 19.24 -4.55 13.31
CA GLU A 131 18.91 -3.24 13.90
C GLU A 131 20.12 -2.32 14.07
N VAL A 132 21.30 -2.90 14.33
CA VAL A 132 22.57 -2.16 14.41
C VAL A 132 22.93 -1.45 13.10
N LEU A 133 22.48 -2.00 11.95
CA LEU A 133 22.62 -1.34 10.67
C LEU A 133 21.40 -0.47 10.37
N SER A 134 20.19 -1.03 10.41
CA SER A 134 18.98 -0.32 9.97
C SER A 134 18.64 0.90 10.81
N ASN A 135 18.71 0.81 12.14
CA ASN A 135 18.28 1.89 13.05
C ASN A 135 19.42 2.80 13.52
N VAL A 136 20.68 2.36 13.38
CA VAL A 136 21.84 3.09 13.94
C VAL A 136 22.73 3.62 12.83
N LEU A 137 23.44 2.75 12.11
CA LEU A 137 24.52 3.16 11.20
C LEU A 137 24.06 3.63 9.83
N CYS A 138 23.05 2.97 9.26
CA CYS A 138 22.49 3.36 7.97
C CYS A 138 21.43 4.45 8.15
N SER A 139 20.64 4.41 9.23
CA SER A 139 19.67 5.45 9.51
C SER A 139 20.33 6.83 9.61
N LEU A 140 19.76 7.79 8.88
CA LEU A 140 20.17 9.19 8.82
C LEU A 140 19.75 9.98 10.08
N ASN A 141 20.12 9.44 11.24
CA ASN A 141 19.81 9.94 12.56
C ASN A 141 20.20 11.44 12.74
N PRO A 142 19.42 12.21 13.51
CA PRO A 142 19.68 13.63 13.72
C PRO A 142 20.98 13.85 14.49
N HIS A 143 21.69 14.92 14.14
CA HIS A 143 22.87 15.42 14.84
C HIS A 143 24.08 14.46 14.91
N VAL A 144 24.15 13.50 13.98
CA VAL A 144 25.28 12.57 13.87
C VAL A 144 25.71 12.43 12.42
N ASP A 145 27.01 12.27 12.20
CA ASP A 145 27.57 12.10 10.86
C ASP A 145 27.17 10.73 10.29
N ARG A 146 26.69 10.73 9.04
CA ARG A 146 26.22 9.53 8.33
C ARG A 146 26.71 9.50 6.89
N LEU A 147 27.03 8.30 6.42
CA LEU A 147 27.39 8.07 5.03
C LEU A 147 26.12 7.99 4.18
N CYS A 148 26.09 8.72 3.08
CA CYS A 148 24.97 8.72 2.17
C CYS A 148 25.41 8.64 0.70
N MET A 149 24.51 8.15 -0.14
CA MET A 149 24.52 8.31 -1.58
C MET A 149 23.54 9.43 -1.92
N ALA A 150 24.02 10.54 -2.45
CA ALA A 150 23.20 11.70 -2.74
C ALA A 150 22.85 11.81 -4.23
N CYS A 151 21.62 12.25 -4.50
CA CYS A 151 21.16 12.71 -5.80
C CYS A 151 20.90 14.22 -5.71
N GLU A 152 21.68 15.02 -6.44
CA GLU A 152 21.47 16.47 -6.58
C GLU A 152 20.83 16.75 -7.94
N MET A 153 19.76 17.53 -7.94
CA MET A 153 18.92 17.82 -9.11
C MET A 153 18.71 19.32 -9.25
N ASP A 154 18.93 19.84 -10.47
CA ASP A 154 18.46 21.16 -10.89
C ASP A 154 17.09 21.03 -11.54
N ILE A 155 16.07 21.57 -10.89
CA ILE A 155 14.67 21.46 -11.30
C ILE A 155 14.18 22.81 -11.81
N GLY A 156 13.57 22.83 -12.98
CA GLY A 156 13.03 24.04 -13.59
C GLY A 156 11.72 24.52 -12.97
N ALA A 157 11.27 25.71 -13.40
CA ALA A 157 10.06 26.36 -12.90
C ALA A 157 8.77 25.57 -13.15
N ARG A 158 8.78 24.59 -14.07
CA ARG A 158 7.63 23.74 -14.40
C ARG A 158 7.81 22.28 -13.96
N GLY A 159 8.82 22.01 -13.13
CA GLY A 159 9.07 20.69 -12.54
C GLY A 159 9.90 19.77 -13.43
N GLU A 160 10.43 20.26 -14.55
CA GLU A 160 11.34 19.49 -15.39
C GLU A 160 12.73 19.37 -14.74
N ILE A 161 13.25 18.15 -14.65
CA ILE A 161 14.62 17.91 -14.18
C ILE A 161 15.58 18.27 -15.33
N LYS A 162 16.39 19.31 -15.14
CA LYS A 162 17.31 19.82 -16.18
C LYS A 162 18.67 19.14 -16.14
N LYS A 163 19.19 18.93 -14.93
CA LYS A 163 20.47 18.27 -14.67
C LYS A 163 20.34 17.50 -13.38
N TYR A 164 21.09 16.41 -13.29
CA TYR A 164 21.26 15.67 -12.05
C TYR A 164 22.67 15.10 -11.97
N ARG A 165 23.13 14.83 -10.75
CA ARG A 165 24.36 14.09 -10.48
C ARG A 165 24.18 13.22 -9.24
N PHE A 166 24.83 12.06 -9.25
CA PHE A 166 24.94 11.18 -8.09
C PHE A 166 26.36 11.22 -7.54
N PHE A 167 26.52 11.15 -6.22
CA PHE A 167 27.82 11.13 -5.57
C PHE A 167 27.75 10.52 -4.17
N GLU A 168 28.86 9.96 -3.71
CA GLU A 168 29.02 9.48 -2.33
C GLU A 168 29.35 10.67 -1.41
N ALA A 169 28.64 10.80 -0.29
CA ALA A 169 28.74 11.93 0.61
C ALA A 169 28.78 11.51 2.10
N VAL A 170 29.18 12.46 2.95
CA VAL A 170 28.92 12.45 4.40
C VAL A 170 27.97 13.60 4.73
N MET A 171 26.95 13.33 5.52
CA MET A 171 25.95 14.31 5.93
C MET A 171 25.75 14.34 7.44
N HIS A 172 25.13 15.40 7.93
CA HIS A 172 24.76 15.59 9.32
C HIS A 172 23.32 16.09 9.36
N SER A 173 22.35 15.24 9.69
CA SER A 173 20.93 15.61 9.68
C SER A 173 20.66 16.72 10.69
N ALA A 174 20.15 17.86 10.21
CA ALA A 174 19.89 19.04 11.01
C ALA A 174 18.65 18.88 11.92
N ALA A 175 17.71 18.02 11.54
CA ALA A 175 16.53 17.70 12.33
C ALA A 175 15.90 16.37 11.89
N ARG A 176 15.36 15.64 12.86
CA ARG A 176 14.36 14.58 12.61
C ARG A 176 12.97 15.18 12.80
N LEU A 177 12.20 15.23 11.73
CA LEU A 177 10.84 15.77 11.72
C LEU A 177 9.82 14.65 11.51
N THR A 178 8.55 14.95 11.80
CA THR A 178 7.44 14.07 11.42
C THR A 178 6.55 14.73 10.38
N TYR A 179 5.84 13.92 9.59
CA TYR A 179 4.84 14.42 8.65
C TYR A 179 3.84 15.36 9.32
N THR A 180 3.39 15.02 10.53
CA THR A 180 2.49 15.84 11.34
C THR A 180 3.09 17.21 11.67
N LYS A 181 4.34 17.25 12.16
CA LYS A 181 5.03 18.51 12.47
C LYS A 181 5.25 19.37 11.24
N VAL A 182 5.63 18.77 10.12
CA VAL A 182 5.88 19.51 8.87
C VAL A 182 4.59 20.09 8.31
N ALA A 183 3.50 19.32 8.29
CA ALA A 183 2.19 19.83 7.90
C ALA A 183 1.72 20.96 8.82
N ALA A 184 1.93 20.85 10.14
CA ALA A 184 1.61 21.90 11.09
C ALA A 184 2.41 23.19 10.83
N MET A 185 3.69 23.10 10.49
CA MET A 185 4.54 24.27 10.20
C MET A 185 4.23 24.93 8.85
N LEU A 186 3.92 24.14 7.82
CA LEU A 186 3.77 24.62 6.43
C LEU A 186 2.34 25.00 6.08
N VAL A 187 1.35 24.27 6.61
CA VAL A 187 -0.07 24.42 6.24
C VAL A 187 -0.84 25.11 7.36
N ALA A 188 -0.73 24.63 8.59
CA ALA A 188 -1.42 25.24 9.73
C ALA A 188 -0.72 26.49 10.28
N HIS A 189 0.51 26.76 9.81
CA HIS A 189 1.36 27.87 10.26
C HIS A 189 1.54 27.92 11.79
N ASP A 190 1.70 26.76 12.43
CA ASP A 190 1.88 26.67 13.89
C ASP A 190 3.07 27.52 14.37
N ALA A 191 2.79 28.55 15.15
CA ALA A 191 3.79 29.54 15.56
C ALA A 191 4.79 29.02 16.59
N ALA A 192 4.46 27.96 17.34
CA ALA A 192 5.37 27.37 18.32
C ALA A 192 6.38 26.46 17.61
N LEU A 193 5.90 25.54 16.77
CA LEU A 193 6.77 24.65 15.98
C LEU A 193 7.66 25.44 15.02
N ARG A 194 7.13 26.50 14.38
CA ARG A 194 7.96 27.36 13.50
C ARG A 194 9.06 28.11 14.24
N ARG A 195 8.87 28.42 15.54
CA ARG A 195 9.92 29.00 16.40
C ARG A 195 10.93 27.94 16.82
N GLU A 196 10.46 26.75 17.20
CA GLU A 196 11.32 25.61 17.57
C GLU A 196 12.25 25.21 16.42
N TYR A 197 11.72 25.12 15.19
CA TYR A 197 12.45 24.70 13.99
C TYR A 197 12.82 25.85 13.06
N ALA A 198 12.97 27.08 13.59
CA ALA A 198 13.17 28.30 12.81
C ALA A 198 14.32 28.21 11.79
N GLU A 199 15.35 27.42 12.10
CA GLU A 199 16.51 27.23 11.24
C GLU A 199 16.28 26.45 9.95
N VAL A 200 15.27 25.58 9.92
CA VAL A 200 14.95 24.72 8.76
C VAL A 200 13.64 25.11 8.08
N VAL A 201 12.78 25.90 8.74
CA VAL A 201 11.51 26.38 8.18
C VAL A 201 11.65 27.03 6.80
N PRO A 202 12.62 27.94 6.53
CA PRO A 202 12.77 28.51 5.18
C PRO A 202 13.03 27.45 4.10
N MET A 203 13.81 26.43 4.42
CA MET A 203 14.09 25.31 3.51
C MET A 203 12.83 24.43 3.31
N LEU A 204 12.06 24.18 4.37
CA LEU A 204 10.78 23.47 4.27
C LEU A 204 9.75 24.22 3.41
N GLU A 205 9.74 25.55 3.46
CA GLU A 205 8.89 26.39 2.60
C GLU A 205 9.28 26.28 1.13
N GLU A 206 10.58 26.22 0.83
CA GLU A 206 11.06 25.96 -0.53
C GLU A 206 10.75 24.54 -1.01
N LEU A 207 10.85 23.53 -0.14
CA LEU A 207 10.38 22.17 -0.43
C LEU A 207 8.88 22.15 -0.76
N HIS A 208 8.05 22.88 -0.01
CA HIS A 208 6.61 22.98 -0.30
C HIS A 208 6.33 23.67 -1.63
N GLY A 209 7.09 24.72 -1.94
CA GLY A 209 7.06 25.40 -3.24
C GLY A 209 7.40 24.46 -4.39
N LEU A 210 8.48 23.68 -4.24
CA LEU A 210 8.90 22.67 -5.21
C LEU A 210 7.84 21.58 -5.38
N TYR A 211 7.28 21.05 -4.29
CA TYR A 211 6.20 20.05 -4.32
C TYR A 211 5.03 20.49 -5.19
N LYS A 212 4.55 21.73 -5.03
CA LYS A 212 3.43 22.24 -5.84
C LYS A 212 3.74 22.20 -7.33
N VAL A 213 4.98 22.49 -7.70
CA VAL A 213 5.44 22.46 -9.09
C VAL A 213 5.57 21.04 -9.61
N LEU A 214 6.14 20.11 -8.82
CA LEU A 214 6.28 18.69 -9.17
C LEU A 214 4.92 18.00 -9.31
N ASN A 215 4.00 18.23 -8.36
CA ASN A 215 2.63 17.73 -8.43
C ASN A 215 1.91 18.25 -9.69
N GLY A 216 2.07 19.54 -10.02
CA GLY A 216 1.55 20.07 -11.28
C GLY A 216 2.15 19.40 -12.51
N ALA A 217 3.43 18.99 -12.47
CA ALA A 217 4.08 18.25 -13.55
C ALA A 217 3.56 16.79 -13.63
N ARG A 218 3.31 16.14 -12.48
CA ARG A 218 2.68 14.82 -12.37
C ARG A 218 1.28 14.80 -13.00
N GLN A 219 0.47 15.83 -12.72
CA GLN A 219 -0.86 15.98 -13.32
C GLN A 219 -0.78 16.18 -14.85
N ARG A 220 0.14 17.01 -15.36
CA ARG A 220 0.35 17.19 -16.80
C ARG A 220 0.82 15.92 -17.51
N ARG A 221 1.64 15.11 -16.83
CA ARG A 221 2.09 13.79 -17.31
C ARG A 221 0.95 12.77 -17.36
N GLY A 222 -0.16 13.03 -16.66
CA GLY A 222 -1.31 12.14 -16.61
C GLY A 222 -1.08 10.90 -15.77
N ALA A 223 -0.29 11.01 -14.69
CA ALA A 223 -0.17 9.95 -13.71
C ALA A 223 -1.56 9.64 -13.12
N VAL A 224 -1.84 8.36 -12.94
CA VAL A 224 -3.07 7.88 -12.33
C VAL A 224 -2.91 7.96 -10.81
N ASP A 225 -3.81 8.68 -10.16
CA ASP A 225 -3.86 8.79 -8.70
C ASP A 225 -5.20 8.24 -8.22
N PHE A 226 -5.14 7.10 -7.52
CA PHE A 226 -6.32 6.49 -6.93
C PHE A 226 -6.39 6.90 -5.46
N GLU A 227 -7.43 7.64 -5.09
CA GLU A 227 -7.69 7.99 -3.71
C GLU A 227 -8.45 6.85 -3.02
N LEU A 228 -7.71 5.82 -2.60
CA LEU A 228 -8.26 4.78 -1.73
C LEU A 228 -8.01 5.14 -0.26
N PRO A 229 -9.03 5.01 0.61
CA PRO A 229 -8.83 5.21 2.04
C PRO A 229 -7.96 4.08 2.59
N GLU A 230 -6.75 4.41 3.03
CA GLU A 230 -5.94 3.53 3.87
C GLU A 230 -6.37 3.66 5.33
N THR A 231 -6.09 2.65 6.15
CA THR A 231 -6.47 2.64 7.56
C THR A 231 -5.28 2.37 8.47
N LYS A 232 -5.30 2.98 9.66
CA LYS A 232 -4.38 2.74 10.77
C LYS A 232 -5.14 2.04 11.90
N ILE A 233 -4.58 0.93 12.37
CA ILE A 233 -5.05 0.26 13.58
C ILE A 233 -4.43 0.96 14.79
N VAL A 234 -5.28 1.43 15.71
CA VAL A 234 -4.88 1.98 17.00
C VAL A 234 -5.07 0.89 18.05
N PHE A 235 -4.02 0.61 18.81
CA PHE A 235 -4.01 -0.41 19.84
C PHE A 235 -4.11 0.19 21.24
N ASP A 236 -4.75 -0.53 22.15
CA ASP A 236 -4.78 -0.22 23.58
C ASP A 236 -3.50 -0.71 24.31
N ALA A 237 -3.44 -0.48 25.63
CA ALA A 237 -2.32 -0.91 26.46
C ALA A 237 -2.15 -2.45 26.54
N ASN A 238 -3.18 -3.22 26.19
CA ASN A 238 -3.16 -4.68 26.19
C ASN A 238 -2.83 -5.26 24.80
N ARG A 239 -2.44 -4.41 23.83
CA ARG A 239 -2.20 -4.78 22.42
C ARG A 239 -3.45 -5.28 21.69
N LYS A 240 -4.65 -4.89 22.13
CA LYS A 240 -5.90 -5.13 21.40
C LYS A 240 -6.26 -3.92 20.54
N ILE A 241 -7.01 -4.13 19.46
CA ILE A 241 -7.52 -3.02 18.66
C ILE A 241 -8.48 -2.18 19.52
N GLU A 242 -8.13 -0.91 19.74
CA GLU A 242 -9.00 0.10 20.33
C GLU A 242 -9.94 0.66 19.27
N ARG A 243 -9.39 1.05 18.12
CA ARG A 243 -10.15 1.58 16.97
C ARG A 243 -9.36 1.46 15.67
N ILE A 244 -10.07 1.51 14.55
CA ILE A 244 -9.51 1.56 13.20
C ILE A 244 -9.86 2.93 12.63
N VAL A 245 -8.85 3.72 12.23
CA VAL A 245 -9.05 5.09 11.74
C VAL A 245 -8.51 5.25 10.31
N PRO A 246 -9.09 6.13 9.49
CA PRO A 246 -8.50 6.49 8.21
C PRO A 246 -7.10 7.08 8.39
N LEU A 247 -6.18 6.71 7.51
CA LEU A 247 -4.85 7.32 7.47
C LEU A 247 -4.93 8.65 6.72
N GLU A 248 -4.62 9.76 7.39
CA GLU A 248 -4.61 11.08 6.76
C GLU A 248 -3.32 11.34 5.98
N ARG A 249 -3.42 11.34 4.65
CA ARG A 249 -2.32 11.73 3.76
C ARG A 249 -2.31 13.24 3.50
N ASN A 250 -1.47 13.96 4.22
CA ASN A 250 -1.30 15.41 4.09
C ASN A 250 -0.17 15.82 3.11
N ASP A 251 0.01 17.14 2.90
CA ASP A 251 1.03 17.71 2.00
C ASP A 251 2.49 17.31 2.36
N ALA A 252 2.79 17.03 3.63
CA ALA A 252 4.12 16.58 4.04
C ALA A 252 4.45 15.17 3.52
N HIS A 253 3.45 14.29 3.43
CA HIS A 253 3.63 12.98 2.79
C HIS A 253 3.88 13.15 1.29
N ARG A 254 3.06 13.98 0.64
CA ARG A 254 3.12 14.21 -0.81
C ARG A 254 4.42 14.91 -1.24
N LEU A 255 4.97 15.83 -0.44
CA LEU A 255 6.23 16.50 -0.78
C LEU A 255 7.42 15.53 -0.75
N ILE A 256 7.48 14.64 0.25
CA ILE A 256 8.55 13.63 0.33
C ILE A 256 8.43 12.66 -0.83
N GLU A 257 7.21 12.18 -1.12
CA GLU A 257 6.94 11.31 -2.25
C GLU A 257 7.43 11.92 -3.59
N GLU A 258 7.10 13.18 -3.89
CA GLU A 258 7.55 13.83 -5.13
C GLU A 258 9.09 13.98 -5.18
N CYS A 259 9.75 14.24 -4.04
CA CYS A 259 11.22 14.28 -3.97
C CYS A 259 11.82 12.91 -4.27
N MET A 260 11.26 11.83 -3.69
CA MET A 260 11.72 10.47 -3.91
C MET A 260 11.46 10.00 -5.35
N LEU A 261 10.29 10.33 -5.91
CA LEU A 261 9.97 10.06 -7.32
C LEU A 261 11.00 10.71 -8.25
N ALA A 262 11.40 11.96 -7.99
CA ALA A 262 12.41 12.65 -8.78
C ALA A 262 13.77 11.94 -8.74
N ALA A 263 14.25 11.57 -7.55
CA ALA A 263 15.50 10.83 -7.38
C ALA A 263 15.47 9.44 -8.03
N ASN A 264 14.35 8.72 -7.89
CA ASN A 264 14.09 7.42 -8.50
C ASN A 264 14.16 7.47 -10.04
N VAL A 265 13.56 8.50 -10.65
CA VAL A 265 13.65 8.74 -12.10
C VAL A 265 15.09 9.02 -12.52
N CYS A 266 15.81 9.89 -11.80
CA CYS A 266 17.22 10.16 -12.08
C CYS A 266 18.09 8.89 -12.01
N ALA A 267 17.83 8.00 -11.04
CA ALA A 267 18.53 6.73 -10.92
C ALA A 267 18.25 5.83 -12.14
N ALA A 268 16.98 5.71 -12.54
CA ALA A 268 16.59 4.92 -13.71
C ALA A 268 17.23 5.44 -15.01
N GLU A 269 17.26 6.76 -15.22
CA GLU A 269 17.94 7.36 -16.37
C GLU A 269 19.43 7.09 -16.39
N LEU A 270 20.09 7.14 -15.22
CA LEU A 270 21.53 6.88 -15.11
C LEU A 270 21.86 5.44 -15.50
N LEU A 271 21.07 4.47 -15.00
CA LEU A 271 21.21 3.05 -15.32
C LEU A 271 21.02 2.78 -16.81
N LYS A 272 19.96 3.34 -17.39
CA LYS A 272 19.63 3.22 -18.83
C LYS A 272 20.75 3.78 -19.69
N LYS A 273 21.24 4.99 -19.37
CA LYS A 273 22.33 5.65 -20.09
C LYS A 273 23.61 4.81 -20.14
N HIS A 274 23.93 4.10 -19.05
CA HIS A 274 25.13 3.27 -18.96
C HIS A 274 24.88 1.80 -19.33
N LYS A 275 23.65 1.43 -19.70
CA LYS A 275 23.24 0.07 -20.04
C LYS A 275 23.62 -0.95 -18.97
N VAL A 276 23.46 -0.58 -17.70
CA VAL A 276 23.76 -1.44 -16.57
C VAL A 276 22.55 -2.33 -16.25
N PRO A 277 22.69 -3.67 -16.27
CA PRO A 277 21.64 -4.56 -15.81
C PRO A 277 21.35 -4.31 -14.32
N ALA A 278 20.18 -3.79 -14.01
CA ALA A 278 19.74 -3.48 -12.65
C ALA A 278 18.21 -3.47 -12.61
N PRO A 279 17.58 -3.74 -11.45
CA PRO A 279 16.13 -3.80 -11.37
C PRO A 279 15.51 -2.42 -11.62
N TYR A 280 14.68 -2.31 -12.66
CA TYR A 280 13.68 -1.25 -12.81
C TYR A 280 12.41 -1.64 -12.07
N ARG A 281 11.64 -0.65 -11.64
CA ARG A 281 10.30 -0.87 -11.10
C ARG A 281 9.31 -0.62 -12.24
N ILE A 282 8.91 -1.71 -12.89
CA ILE A 282 8.05 -1.65 -14.07
C ILE A 282 6.60 -1.87 -13.70
N HIS A 283 5.70 -1.27 -14.47
CA HIS A 283 4.26 -1.46 -14.31
C HIS A 283 3.63 -1.45 -15.70
N GLU A 284 3.16 -2.62 -16.12
CA GLU A 284 2.45 -2.79 -17.38
C GLU A 284 1.06 -2.15 -17.35
N GLY A 285 0.56 -1.79 -18.54
CA GLY A 285 -0.84 -1.46 -18.71
C GLY A 285 -1.76 -2.66 -18.42
N PRO A 286 -3.09 -2.45 -18.53
CA PRO A 286 -4.07 -3.55 -18.45
C PRO A 286 -3.81 -4.59 -19.55
N THR A 287 -4.10 -5.86 -19.27
CA THR A 287 -4.15 -6.90 -20.31
C THR A 287 -5.35 -6.67 -21.24
N THR A 288 -5.33 -7.26 -22.43
CA THR A 288 -6.44 -7.15 -23.40
C THR A 288 -7.78 -7.61 -22.82
N GLU A 289 -7.77 -8.70 -22.04
CA GLU A 289 -8.96 -9.23 -21.35
C GLU A 289 -9.49 -8.23 -20.33
N LYS A 290 -8.66 -7.77 -19.38
CA LYS A 290 -9.04 -6.79 -18.36
C LYS A 290 -9.52 -5.47 -18.97
N LEU A 291 -8.93 -5.06 -20.09
CA LEU A 291 -9.35 -3.85 -20.80
C LEU A 291 -10.72 -4.02 -21.48
N THR A 292 -11.02 -5.22 -21.98
CA THR A 292 -12.32 -5.54 -22.57
C THR A 292 -13.41 -5.49 -21.51
N ASP A 293 -13.20 -6.17 -20.37
CA ASP A 293 -14.11 -6.17 -19.23
C ASP A 293 -14.37 -4.74 -18.72
N LEU A 294 -13.30 -3.94 -18.59
CA LEU A 294 -13.41 -2.55 -18.19
C LEU A 294 -14.27 -1.74 -19.17
N ARG A 295 -14.10 -1.93 -20.47
CA ARG A 295 -14.87 -1.21 -21.50
C ARG A 295 -16.34 -1.60 -21.48
N GLU A 296 -16.65 -2.88 -21.31
CA GLU A 296 -18.03 -3.35 -21.16
C GLU A 296 -18.69 -2.72 -19.93
N PHE A 297 -17.99 -2.74 -18.80
CA PHE A 297 -18.45 -2.10 -17.57
C PHE A 297 -18.72 -0.59 -17.75
N LEU A 298 -17.79 0.14 -18.39
CA LEU A 298 -17.94 1.58 -18.63
C LEU A 298 -19.07 1.90 -19.61
N PHE A 299 -19.21 1.11 -20.68
CA PHE A 299 -20.23 1.31 -21.71
C PHE A 299 -21.63 1.35 -21.12
N GLU A 300 -21.90 0.48 -20.15
CA GLU A 300 -23.21 0.42 -19.49
C GLU A 300 -23.50 1.60 -18.57
N LEU A 301 -22.45 2.24 -18.05
CA LEU A 301 -22.57 3.49 -17.32
C LEU A 301 -22.70 4.71 -18.24
N GLY A 302 -22.74 4.49 -19.56
CA GLY A 302 -22.68 5.54 -20.57
C GLY A 302 -21.33 6.24 -20.63
N LEU A 303 -20.27 5.56 -20.19
CA LEU A 303 -18.90 6.07 -20.15
C LEU A 303 -18.04 5.36 -21.19
N SER A 304 -16.94 5.99 -21.58
CA SER A 304 -15.95 5.39 -22.46
C SER A 304 -14.55 5.73 -22.02
N LEU A 305 -13.63 4.77 -22.15
CA LEU A 305 -12.21 4.99 -21.97
C LEU A 305 -11.59 5.41 -23.30
N GLY A 306 -10.98 6.60 -23.33
CA GLY A 306 -10.26 7.08 -24.51
C GLY A 306 -8.94 6.34 -24.75
N GLY A 307 -8.26 6.65 -25.86
CA GLY A 307 -6.93 6.12 -26.16
C GLY A 307 -6.90 4.91 -27.11
N GLY A 308 -8.04 4.57 -27.73
CA GLY A 308 -8.12 3.43 -28.65
C GLY A 308 -7.71 2.13 -27.96
N ASP A 309 -7.20 1.16 -28.74
CA ASP A 309 -6.85 -0.19 -28.28
C ASP A 309 -5.73 -0.25 -27.23
N SER A 310 -4.92 0.81 -27.12
CA SER A 310 -3.81 0.89 -26.17
C SER A 310 -3.90 2.16 -25.32
N PRO A 311 -4.88 2.25 -24.40
CA PRO A 311 -5.07 3.44 -23.57
C PRO A 311 -3.89 3.65 -22.63
N GLN A 312 -3.32 4.84 -22.69
CA GLN A 312 -2.25 5.31 -21.80
C GLN A 312 -2.79 5.91 -20.48
N ALA A 313 -1.91 6.07 -19.49
CA ALA A 313 -2.22 6.66 -18.18
C ALA A 313 -3.03 7.97 -18.22
N PRO A 314 -2.76 8.95 -19.13
CA PRO A 314 -3.56 10.16 -19.22
C PRO A 314 -5.03 9.93 -19.55
N HIS A 315 -5.38 8.83 -20.25
CA HIS A 315 -6.77 8.50 -20.56
C HIS A 315 -7.52 8.01 -19.31
N TYR A 316 -6.86 7.22 -18.47
CA TYR A 316 -7.37 6.83 -17.16
C TYR A 316 -7.55 8.04 -16.26
N ALA A 317 -6.54 8.91 -16.15
CA ALA A 317 -6.60 10.13 -15.35
C ALA A 317 -7.74 11.06 -15.80
N LYS A 318 -7.93 11.22 -17.12
CA LYS A 318 -9.03 12.02 -17.67
C LYS A 318 -10.40 11.44 -17.32
N LEU A 319 -10.56 10.11 -17.42
CA LEU A 319 -11.80 9.44 -17.05
C LEU A 319 -12.08 9.64 -15.55
N LEU A 320 -11.09 9.39 -14.69
CA LEU A 320 -11.18 9.60 -13.24
C LEU A 320 -11.64 11.02 -12.89
N ALA A 321 -11.03 12.04 -13.50
CA ALA A 321 -11.43 13.43 -13.30
C ALA A 321 -12.87 13.70 -13.74
N SER A 322 -13.33 13.09 -14.85
CA SER A 322 -14.69 13.28 -15.36
C SER A 322 -15.78 12.62 -14.49
N VAL A 323 -15.43 11.56 -13.75
CA VAL A 323 -16.38 10.81 -12.92
C VAL A 323 -16.36 11.23 -11.45
N ALA A 324 -15.44 12.11 -11.04
CA ALA A 324 -15.19 12.44 -9.63
C ALA A 324 -16.42 12.93 -8.85
N ARG A 325 -17.41 13.56 -9.51
CA ARG A 325 -18.65 14.05 -8.87
C ARG A 325 -19.84 13.10 -9.01
N ARG A 326 -19.66 11.93 -9.62
CA ARG A 326 -20.75 10.98 -9.81
C ARG A 326 -21.01 10.18 -8.53
N PRO A 327 -22.26 9.76 -8.27
CA PRO A 327 -22.57 8.87 -7.14
C PRO A 327 -21.82 7.53 -7.18
N ASP A 328 -21.48 7.04 -8.37
CA ASP A 328 -20.78 5.78 -8.63
C ASP A 328 -19.25 5.96 -8.83
N ALA A 329 -18.68 7.11 -8.45
CA ALA A 329 -17.26 7.41 -8.63
C ALA A 329 -16.33 6.38 -7.97
N ARG A 330 -16.63 5.98 -6.73
CA ARG A 330 -15.85 4.98 -5.97
C ARG A 330 -15.84 3.64 -6.69
N LEU A 331 -16.99 3.18 -7.19
CA LEU A 331 -17.11 1.95 -7.97
C LEU A 331 -16.23 2.01 -9.23
N ILE A 332 -16.34 3.10 -10.00
CA ILE A 332 -15.56 3.27 -11.23
C ILE A 332 -14.06 3.28 -10.93
N GLN A 333 -13.63 3.96 -9.87
CA GLN A 333 -12.24 3.97 -9.40
C GLN A 333 -11.74 2.55 -9.05
N THR A 334 -12.53 1.78 -8.32
CA THR A 334 -12.19 0.40 -7.95
C THR A 334 -12.05 -0.50 -9.18
N VAL A 335 -12.97 -0.42 -10.15
CA VAL A 335 -12.90 -1.24 -11.38
C VAL A 335 -11.69 -0.81 -12.24
N LEU A 336 -11.43 0.50 -12.37
CA LEU A 336 -10.24 1.02 -13.06
C LEU A 336 -8.93 0.56 -12.41
N LEU A 337 -8.86 0.50 -11.08
CA LEU A 337 -7.67 0.01 -10.39
C LEU A 337 -7.50 -1.50 -10.62
N ARG A 338 -8.57 -2.28 -10.51
CA ARG A 338 -8.54 -3.74 -10.69
C ARG A 338 -8.17 -4.17 -12.12
N SER A 339 -8.42 -3.32 -13.12
CA SER A 339 -8.02 -3.57 -14.50
C SER A 339 -6.50 -3.45 -14.72
N LEU A 340 -5.77 -2.77 -13.84
CA LEU A 340 -4.32 -2.61 -13.96
C LEU A 340 -3.56 -3.89 -13.57
N SER A 341 -2.32 -3.98 -14.05
CA SER A 341 -1.39 -5.04 -13.71
C SER A 341 -0.68 -4.72 -12.39
N GLN A 342 -0.06 -5.72 -11.76
CA GLN A 342 0.80 -5.45 -10.60
C GLN A 342 2.17 -4.93 -11.08
N ALA A 343 2.76 -4.00 -10.33
CA ALA A 343 4.12 -3.57 -10.58
C ALA A 343 5.11 -4.64 -10.09
N LEU A 344 6.26 -4.77 -10.75
CA LEU A 344 7.28 -5.76 -10.43
C LEU A 344 8.69 -5.23 -10.72
N TYR A 345 9.72 -5.94 -10.24
CA TYR A 345 11.12 -5.64 -10.51
C TYR A 345 11.62 -6.44 -11.71
N SER A 346 12.22 -5.76 -12.69
CA SER A 346 12.79 -6.38 -13.89
C SER A 346 13.96 -5.56 -14.43
N PRO A 347 15.03 -6.17 -14.97
CA PRO A 347 16.06 -5.42 -15.70
C PRO A 347 15.58 -4.94 -17.08
N ASP A 348 14.52 -5.53 -17.61
CA ASP A 348 13.90 -5.14 -18.87
C ASP A 348 12.96 -3.95 -18.62
N ASN A 349 13.41 -2.75 -18.98
CA ASN A 349 12.68 -1.52 -18.71
C ASN A 349 11.60 -1.26 -19.76
N ILE A 350 10.34 -1.38 -19.34
CA ILE A 350 9.15 -1.10 -20.14
C ILE A 350 8.38 0.14 -19.66
N GLY A 351 8.93 0.88 -18.70
CA GLY A 351 8.28 2.02 -18.05
C GLY A 351 7.30 1.63 -16.94
N HIS A 352 6.64 2.64 -16.39
CA HIS A 352 5.72 2.52 -15.27
C HIS A 352 4.38 3.20 -15.58
N PHE A 353 3.40 2.41 -16.01
CA PHE A 353 2.11 2.87 -16.51
C PHE A 353 1.42 3.86 -15.57
N ALA A 354 1.10 3.48 -14.32
CA ALA A 354 0.34 4.36 -13.42
C ALA A 354 1.05 5.68 -13.07
N LEU A 355 2.38 5.71 -13.04
CA LEU A 355 3.13 6.94 -12.76
C LEU A 355 3.38 7.79 -14.01
N GLY A 356 3.13 7.22 -15.20
CA GLY A 356 3.39 7.84 -16.50
C GLY A 356 4.88 8.08 -16.78
N TYR A 357 5.79 7.30 -16.17
CA TYR A 357 7.24 7.43 -16.41
C TYR A 357 7.73 6.39 -17.42
N GLU A 358 8.61 6.81 -18.34
CA GLU A 358 9.30 5.90 -19.25
C GLU A 358 10.39 5.07 -18.56
N ASN A 359 11.03 5.65 -17.54
CA ASN A 359 12.13 5.05 -16.81
C ASN A 359 11.87 5.26 -15.31
N TYR A 360 11.75 4.18 -14.54
CA TYR A 360 11.53 4.26 -13.10
C TYR A 360 12.18 3.08 -12.38
N THR A 361 12.84 3.35 -11.26
CA THR A 361 13.41 2.34 -10.37
C THR A 361 13.31 2.82 -8.93
N HIS A 362 13.34 1.89 -7.97
CA HIS A 362 13.46 2.25 -6.56
C HIS A 362 14.94 2.43 -6.18
N PHE A 363 15.27 3.60 -5.64
CA PHE A 363 16.61 3.98 -5.19
C PHE A 363 16.62 4.46 -3.72
N THR A 364 15.48 4.90 -3.22
CA THR A 364 15.33 5.77 -2.06
C THR A 364 15.08 5.04 -0.73
N SER A 365 15.10 3.70 -0.70
CA SER A 365 14.90 2.95 0.55
C SER A 365 15.73 1.67 0.68
N PRO A 366 17.07 1.73 0.56
CA PRO A 366 17.96 0.57 0.62
C PRO A 366 18.05 -0.10 2.00
N ILE A 367 17.60 0.53 3.10
CA ILE A 367 17.55 -0.13 4.41
C ILE A 367 16.50 -1.25 4.42
N ARG A 368 15.41 -1.08 3.68
CA ARG A 368 14.23 -1.95 3.73
C ARG A 368 13.86 -2.62 2.39
N ARG A 369 14.59 -2.35 1.31
CA ARG A 369 14.39 -2.96 -0.01
C ARG A 369 15.71 -3.36 -0.65
N TYR A 370 15.86 -4.64 -0.97
CA TYR A 370 17.04 -5.17 -1.64
C TYR A 370 17.22 -4.64 -3.08
N PRO A 371 16.16 -4.39 -3.88
CA PRO A 371 16.31 -3.74 -5.19
C PRO A 371 17.04 -2.39 -5.13
N ASP A 372 16.72 -1.54 -4.15
CA ASP A 372 17.39 -0.27 -3.94
C ASP A 372 18.87 -0.46 -3.59
N LEU A 373 19.21 -1.48 -2.79
CA LEU A 373 20.60 -1.84 -2.49
C LEU A 373 21.36 -2.25 -3.76
N LEU A 374 20.73 -3.01 -4.67
CA LEU A 374 21.30 -3.36 -5.97
C LEU A 374 21.51 -2.11 -6.85
N VAL A 375 20.54 -1.20 -6.87
CA VAL A 375 20.64 0.08 -7.61
C VAL A 375 21.79 0.93 -7.06
N HIS A 376 21.96 1.03 -5.73
CA HIS A 376 23.09 1.74 -5.13
C HIS A 376 24.44 1.16 -5.58
N ARG A 377 24.58 -0.17 -5.60
CA ARG A 377 25.80 -0.84 -6.10
C ARG A 377 26.06 -0.54 -7.57
N ALA A 378 25.01 -0.57 -8.39
CA ALA A 378 25.09 -0.24 -9.81
C ALA A 378 25.56 1.20 -10.03
N ILE A 379 24.96 2.16 -9.32
CA ILE A 379 25.35 3.58 -9.38
C ILE A 379 26.79 3.78 -8.92
N LYS A 380 27.22 3.16 -7.81
CA LYS A 380 28.62 3.23 -7.36
C LYS A 380 29.61 2.72 -8.38
N ASN A 381 29.29 1.61 -9.04
CA ASN A 381 30.15 1.07 -10.09
C ASN A 381 30.29 2.06 -11.26
N ILE A 382 29.19 2.75 -11.64
CA ILE A 382 29.23 3.81 -12.65
C ILE A 382 30.13 4.96 -12.20
N LEU A 383 29.92 5.49 -10.98
CA LEU A 383 30.67 6.63 -10.45
C LEU A 383 32.17 6.34 -10.34
N GLN A 384 32.52 5.14 -9.88
CA GLN A 384 33.89 4.70 -9.69
C GLN A 384 34.52 4.12 -10.96
N ARG A 385 33.79 4.14 -12.10
CA ARG A 385 34.21 3.55 -13.39
C ARG A 385 34.65 2.09 -13.26
N ARG A 386 33.99 1.34 -12.39
CA ARG A 386 34.22 -0.09 -12.17
C ARG A 386 33.27 -0.91 -13.04
N PRO A 387 33.71 -2.09 -13.51
CA PRO A 387 32.85 -2.98 -14.27
C PRO A 387 31.68 -3.45 -13.39
N HIS A 388 30.46 -3.36 -13.92
CA HIS A 388 29.29 -3.97 -13.31
C HIS A 388 29.26 -5.46 -13.68
N LYS A 389 29.52 -6.34 -12.73
CA LYS A 389 29.72 -7.78 -12.96
C LYS A 389 28.44 -8.64 -12.84
N VAL A 390 27.26 -8.02 -12.94
CA VAL A 390 25.98 -8.75 -12.94
C VAL A 390 25.55 -8.98 -14.38
N SER A 391 25.28 -10.23 -14.74
CA SER A 391 24.72 -10.59 -16.04
C SER A 391 23.25 -10.20 -16.12
N LEU A 392 22.72 -10.05 -17.33
CA LEU A 392 21.29 -9.76 -17.52
C LEU A 392 20.40 -10.86 -16.92
N ASP A 393 20.78 -12.13 -17.08
CA ASP A 393 20.01 -13.25 -16.54
C ASP A 393 20.01 -13.25 -15.01
N HIS A 394 21.16 -12.96 -14.38
CA HIS A 394 21.19 -12.84 -12.93
C HIS A 394 20.38 -11.63 -12.43
N ALA A 395 20.37 -10.52 -13.16
CA ALA A 395 19.51 -9.39 -12.84
C ALA A 395 18.01 -9.73 -12.97
N ARG A 396 17.62 -10.63 -13.89
CA ARG A 396 16.25 -11.15 -13.99
C ARG A 396 15.88 -12.01 -12.78
N GLU A 397 16.74 -12.96 -12.42
CA GLU A 397 16.57 -13.79 -11.21
C GLU A 397 16.39 -12.92 -9.96
N GLN A 398 17.23 -11.88 -9.81
CA GLN A 398 17.11 -10.92 -8.71
C GLN A 398 15.78 -10.17 -8.73
N GLY A 399 15.31 -9.74 -9.91
CA GLY A 399 14.02 -9.05 -10.08
C GLY A 399 12.83 -9.95 -9.72
N GLU A 400 12.83 -11.19 -10.20
CA GLU A 400 11.80 -12.19 -9.90
C GLU A 400 11.73 -12.49 -8.40
N HIS A 401 12.90 -12.74 -7.78
CA HIS A 401 13.01 -12.99 -6.35
C HIS A 401 12.48 -11.81 -5.52
N CYS A 402 12.92 -10.58 -5.80
CA CYS A 402 12.47 -9.41 -5.03
C CYS A 402 10.98 -9.11 -5.23
N SER A 403 10.42 -9.42 -6.41
CA SER A 403 8.98 -9.29 -6.67
C SER A 403 8.18 -10.34 -5.91
N MET A 404 8.72 -11.56 -5.77
CA MET A 404 8.13 -12.62 -4.97
C MET A 404 8.15 -12.27 -3.49
N THR A 405 9.28 -11.80 -2.93
CA THR A 405 9.36 -11.45 -1.52
C THR A 405 8.46 -10.27 -1.14
N GLU A 406 8.28 -9.31 -2.05
CA GLU A 406 7.33 -8.21 -1.88
C GLU A 406 5.89 -8.73 -1.77
N ARG A 407 5.46 -9.61 -2.69
CA ARG A 407 4.12 -10.22 -2.62
C ARG A 407 3.91 -11.06 -1.36
N ARG A 408 4.91 -11.86 -0.98
CA ARG A 408 4.90 -12.65 0.26
C ARG A 408 4.67 -11.76 1.49
N ALA A 409 5.37 -10.63 1.57
CA ALA A 409 5.22 -9.68 2.67
C ALA A 409 3.82 -9.02 2.68
N ASP A 410 3.32 -8.59 1.53
CA ASP A 410 1.98 -8.04 1.38
C ASP A 410 0.88 -9.04 1.78
N GLU A 411 1.01 -10.30 1.39
CA GLU A 411 0.05 -11.35 1.72
C GLU A 411 0.03 -11.65 3.22
N ALA A 412 1.21 -11.82 3.85
CA ALA A 412 1.31 -12.08 5.27
C ALA A 412 0.77 -10.91 6.12
N THR A 413 1.11 -9.68 5.77
CA THR A 413 0.63 -8.49 6.49
C THR A 413 -0.89 -8.31 6.36
N ARG A 414 -1.45 -8.57 5.17
CA ARG A 414 -2.91 -8.57 4.95
C ARG A 414 -3.61 -9.65 5.75
N GLU A 415 -3.01 -10.84 5.87
CA GLU A 415 -3.54 -11.93 6.68
C GLU A 415 -3.64 -11.54 8.16
N VAL A 416 -2.56 -10.99 8.73
CA VAL A 416 -2.56 -10.50 10.12
C VAL A 416 -3.59 -9.39 10.33
N VAL A 417 -3.63 -8.40 9.43
CA VAL A 417 -4.60 -7.30 9.52
C VAL A 417 -6.04 -7.83 9.43
N ARG A 418 -6.30 -8.81 8.56
CA ARG A 418 -7.61 -9.47 8.47
C ARG A 418 -7.96 -10.18 9.78
N TRP A 419 -7.04 -10.96 10.32
CA TRP A 419 -7.27 -11.67 11.58
C TRP A 419 -7.57 -10.70 12.73
N LEU A 420 -6.78 -9.64 12.89
CA LEU A 420 -6.99 -8.63 13.93
C LEU A 420 -8.34 -7.91 13.77
N LYS A 421 -8.75 -7.60 12.54
CA LYS A 421 -10.08 -7.03 12.23
C LYS A 421 -11.20 -8.01 12.61
N THR A 422 -11.00 -9.31 12.37
CA THR A 422 -11.94 -10.37 12.78
C THR A 422 -12.02 -10.49 14.30
N GLU A 423 -10.90 -10.45 15.03
CA GLU A 423 -10.91 -10.41 16.51
C GLU A 423 -11.72 -9.20 17.00
N TYR A 424 -11.46 -8.01 16.46
CA TYR A 424 -12.18 -6.79 16.80
C TYR A 424 -13.70 -6.92 16.57
N MET A 425 -14.12 -7.55 15.47
CA MET A 425 -15.55 -7.75 15.16
C MET A 425 -16.24 -8.79 16.04
N SER A 426 -15.50 -9.63 16.77
CA SER A 426 -16.08 -10.62 17.70
C SER A 426 -16.93 -9.96 18.80
N ALA A 427 -16.50 -8.79 19.29
CA ALA A 427 -17.26 -8.02 20.28
C ALA A 427 -18.51 -7.31 19.69
N HIS A 428 -18.67 -7.34 18.37
CA HIS A 428 -19.71 -6.61 17.64
C HIS A 428 -20.76 -7.53 17.00
N VAL A 429 -20.74 -8.82 17.33
CA VAL A 429 -21.76 -9.79 16.89
C VAL A 429 -23.15 -9.34 17.35
N GLY A 430 -24.11 -9.34 16.42
CA GLY A 430 -25.47 -8.84 16.62
C GLY A 430 -25.65 -7.35 16.35
N GLY A 431 -24.55 -6.59 16.20
CA GLY A 431 -24.59 -5.18 15.82
C GLY A 431 -25.00 -4.97 14.37
N GLU A 432 -25.59 -3.80 14.08
CA GLU A 432 -25.93 -3.37 12.73
C GLU A 432 -24.97 -2.26 12.27
N PHE A 433 -24.56 -2.33 11.01
CA PHE A 433 -23.59 -1.40 10.43
C PHE A 433 -24.01 -1.01 9.01
N ASP A 434 -23.68 0.22 8.63
CA ASP A 434 -23.71 0.63 7.24
C ASP A 434 -22.38 0.26 6.57
N GLY A 435 -22.47 -0.30 5.38
CA GLY A 435 -21.30 -0.66 4.58
C GLY A 435 -21.56 -0.47 3.10
N ILE A 436 -20.52 -0.76 2.32
CA ILE A 436 -20.54 -0.69 0.86
C ILE A 436 -20.14 -2.07 0.35
N ILE A 437 -20.85 -2.57 -0.67
CA ILE A 437 -20.46 -3.82 -1.32
C ILE A 437 -19.07 -3.64 -1.96
N SER A 438 -18.05 -4.31 -1.42
CA SER A 438 -16.65 -4.24 -1.83
C SER A 438 -16.26 -5.34 -2.83
N GLY A 439 -17.07 -6.39 -2.94
CA GLY A 439 -16.89 -7.49 -3.87
C GLY A 439 -18.21 -8.22 -4.16
N VAL A 440 -18.33 -8.78 -5.36
CA VAL A 440 -19.48 -9.60 -5.76
C VAL A 440 -18.95 -10.87 -6.40
N THR A 441 -19.43 -12.02 -5.94
CA THR A 441 -19.09 -13.35 -6.47
C THR A 441 -20.37 -14.13 -6.77
N SER A 442 -20.23 -15.32 -7.35
CA SER A 442 -21.37 -16.21 -7.60
C SER A 442 -22.03 -16.75 -6.32
N PHE A 443 -21.32 -16.74 -5.19
CA PHE A 443 -21.79 -17.30 -3.92
C PHE A 443 -22.14 -16.23 -2.88
N GLY A 444 -22.05 -14.94 -3.19
CA GLY A 444 -22.41 -13.88 -2.27
C GLY A 444 -21.82 -12.51 -2.60
N VAL A 445 -21.93 -11.60 -1.64
CA VAL A 445 -21.33 -10.26 -1.72
C VAL A 445 -20.47 -9.97 -0.50
N PHE A 446 -19.29 -9.40 -0.73
CA PHE A 446 -18.44 -8.86 0.32
C PHE A 446 -18.86 -7.41 0.58
N VAL A 447 -18.93 -7.05 1.86
CA VAL A 447 -19.31 -5.71 2.32
C VAL A 447 -18.19 -5.17 3.20
N GLU A 448 -17.68 -4.00 2.84
CA GLU A 448 -16.75 -3.22 3.68
C GLU A 448 -17.56 -2.26 4.54
N LEU A 449 -17.38 -2.30 5.85
CA LEU A 449 -18.09 -1.42 6.79
C LEU A 449 -17.49 -0.02 6.83
N ASN A 450 -18.32 1.03 6.83
CA ASN A 450 -17.88 2.41 6.64
C ASN A 450 -17.00 2.96 7.79
N GLU A 451 -17.28 2.56 9.04
CA GLU A 451 -16.62 3.14 10.22
C GLU A 451 -15.42 2.32 10.70
N VAL A 452 -15.49 1.01 10.53
CA VAL A 452 -14.48 0.06 11.03
C VAL A 452 -13.59 -0.49 9.92
N PHE A 453 -13.97 -0.29 8.65
CA PHE A 453 -13.21 -0.73 7.47
C PHE A 453 -12.90 -2.22 7.49
N VAL A 454 -13.88 -3.02 7.90
CA VAL A 454 -13.79 -4.48 7.96
C VAL A 454 -14.64 -5.07 6.85
N ASP A 455 -14.08 -6.02 6.12
CA ASP A 455 -14.80 -6.81 5.13
C ASP A 455 -15.47 -8.03 5.79
N GLY A 456 -16.71 -8.29 5.40
CA GLY A 456 -17.40 -9.54 5.72
C GLY A 456 -18.29 -9.99 4.58
N LEU A 457 -18.72 -11.25 4.62
CA LEU A 457 -19.44 -11.90 3.54
C LEU A 457 -20.93 -12.00 3.88
N ILE A 458 -21.78 -11.52 2.98
CA ILE A 458 -23.18 -11.96 2.90
C ILE A 458 -23.24 -13.10 1.91
N HIS A 459 -23.40 -14.33 2.42
CA HIS A 459 -23.57 -15.49 1.56
C HIS A 459 -24.89 -15.40 0.77
N ILE A 460 -24.94 -15.98 -0.43
CA ILE A 460 -26.11 -15.93 -1.32
C ILE A 460 -27.40 -16.40 -0.64
N THR A 461 -27.31 -17.37 0.26
CA THR A 461 -28.45 -17.90 1.04
C THR A 461 -29.02 -16.89 2.04
N ALA A 462 -28.25 -15.87 2.43
CA ALA A 462 -28.65 -14.80 3.35
C ALA A 462 -29.25 -13.57 2.62
N LEU A 463 -29.13 -13.49 1.28
CA LEU A 463 -29.66 -12.36 0.49
C LEU A 463 -31.19 -12.38 0.37
N GLY A 464 -31.82 -13.52 0.67
CA GLY A 464 -33.26 -13.73 0.59
C GLY A 464 -33.62 -14.94 -0.27
N ASN A 465 -34.89 -15.33 -0.25
CA ASN A 465 -35.37 -16.50 -1.00
C ASN A 465 -35.63 -16.14 -2.47
N ASP A 466 -34.57 -16.19 -3.27
CA ASP A 466 -34.58 -15.98 -4.72
C ASP A 466 -33.47 -16.82 -5.39
N TYR A 467 -33.55 -16.99 -6.70
CA TYR A 467 -32.44 -17.51 -7.50
C TYR A 467 -31.63 -16.33 -8.04
N TYR A 468 -30.33 -16.24 -7.68
CA TYR A 468 -29.49 -15.12 -8.09
C TYR A 468 -28.58 -15.51 -9.26
N HIS A 469 -28.59 -14.68 -10.30
CA HIS A 469 -27.66 -14.76 -11.41
C HIS A 469 -26.48 -13.81 -11.16
N PHE A 470 -25.26 -14.36 -11.23
CA PHE A 470 -24.04 -13.58 -11.17
C PHE A 470 -23.66 -13.04 -12.54
N ASP A 471 -23.40 -11.75 -12.58
CA ASP A 471 -22.97 -11.03 -13.76
C ASP A 471 -21.56 -10.48 -13.49
N PRO A 472 -20.51 -11.18 -13.96
CA PRO A 472 -19.13 -10.84 -13.64
C PRO A 472 -18.70 -9.50 -14.24
N ALA A 473 -19.09 -9.20 -15.48
CA ALA A 473 -18.74 -7.95 -16.17
C ALA A 473 -19.35 -6.73 -15.47
N ARG A 474 -20.56 -6.88 -14.92
CA ARG A 474 -21.26 -5.79 -14.23
C ARG A 474 -21.02 -5.75 -12.72
N HIS A 475 -20.27 -6.72 -12.20
CA HIS A 475 -20.05 -6.92 -10.77
C HIS A 475 -21.36 -6.86 -9.96
N ARG A 476 -22.36 -7.66 -10.33
CA ARG A 476 -23.66 -7.71 -9.63
C ARG A 476 -24.28 -9.09 -9.53
N LEU A 477 -25.11 -9.29 -8.51
CA LEU A 477 -26.03 -10.41 -8.38
C LEU A 477 -27.46 -9.91 -8.63
N ILE A 478 -28.23 -10.64 -9.43
CA ILE A 478 -29.60 -10.28 -9.81
C ILE A 478 -30.56 -11.41 -9.43
N GLY A 479 -31.53 -11.12 -8.57
CA GLY A 479 -32.60 -12.05 -8.23
C GLY A 479 -33.57 -12.25 -9.39
N GLU A 480 -33.90 -13.49 -9.72
CA GLU A 480 -34.78 -13.85 -10.84
C GLU A 480 -36.23 -13.40 -10.58
N ARG A 481 -36.74 -13.68 -9.38
CA ARG A 481 -38.13 -13.42 -8.99
C ARG A 481 -38.33 -12.02 -8.43
N THR A 482 -37.45 -11.59 -7.54
CA THR A 482 -37.56 -10.30 -6.86
C THR A 482 -37.03 -9.16 -7.71
N ARG A 483 -36.17 -9.46 -8.70
CA ARG A 483 -35.37 -8.47 -9.45
C ARG A 483 -34.50 -7.60 -8.53
N GLY A 484 -34.24 -8.03 -7.29
CA GLY A 484 -33.30 -7.38 -6.39
C GLY A 484 -31.89 -7.44 -6.98
N ILE A 485 -31.16 -6.34 -6.89
CA ILE A 485 -29.80 -6.22 -7.43
C ILE A 485 -28.87 -5.88 -6.28
N TYR A 486 -27.78 -6.62 -6.17
CA TYR A 486 -26.65 -6.32 -5.29
C TYR A 486 -25.43 -6.05 -6.18
N ARG A 487 -25.01 -4.80 -6.28
CA ARG A 487 -23.90 -4.38 -7.14
C ARG A 487 -22.73 -3.90 -6.31
N LEU A 488 -21.52 -4.12 -6.83
CA LEU A 488 -20.31 -3.48 -6.32
C LEU A 488 -20.53 -1.96 -6.15
N GLY A 489 -20.14 -1.42 -5.00
CA GLY A 489 -20.31 0.00 -4.66
C GLY A 489 -21.68 0.38 -4.10
N ASP A 490 -22.68 -0.52 -4.11
CA ASP A 490 -23.98 -0.21 -3.50
C ASP A 490 -23.85 -0.08 -1.98
N PRO A 491 -24.51 0.92 -1.35
CA PRO A 491 -24.63 0.98 0.09
C PRO A 491 -25.59 -0.11 0.57
N ILE A 492 -25.24 -0.77 1.66
CA ILE A 492 -26.07 -1.80 2.28
C ILE A 492 -25.93 -1.73 3.80
N ARG A 493 -27.07 -1.85 4.49
CA ARG A 493 -27.09 -2.01 5.94
C ARG A 493 -27.08 -3.49 6.28
N ILE A 494 -26.16 -3.89 7.14
CA ILE A 494 -25.93 -5.30 7.49
C ILE A 494 -26.03 -5.50 9.00
N LYS A 495 -26.21 -6.76 9.40
CA LYS A 495 -26.06 -7.24 10.76
C LYS A 495 -24.93 -8.26 10.80
N VAL A 496 -24.05 -8.15 11.80
CA VAL A 496 -23.01 -9.13 12.07
C VAL A 496 -23.64 -10.37 12.69
N VAL A 497 -23.55 -11.54 12.05
CA VAL A 497 -24.20 -12.75 12.54
C VAL A 497 -23.23 -13.78 13.10
N ARG A 498 -22.04 -13.86 12.54
CA ARG A 498 -20.99 -14.79 12.99
C ARG A 498 -19.62 -14.20 12.72
N VAL A 499 -18.71 -14.48 13.63
CA VAL A 499 -17.28 -14.23 13.50
C VAL A 499 -16.56 -15.54 13.76
N ASP A 500 -15.67 -15.92 12.86
CA ASP A 500 -14.88 -17.13 12.91
C ASP A 500 -13.39 -16.75 12.89
N LEU A 501 -12.71 -16.95 14.01
CA LEU A 501 -11.31 -16.55 14.18
C LEU A 501 -10.34 -17.55 13.55
N ASP A 502 -10.74 -18.82 13.45
CA ASP A 502 -9.91 -19.87 12.84
C ASP A 502 -9.83 -19.64 11.32
N GLU A 503 -10.94 -19.27 10.68
CA GLU A 503 -10.99 -18.95 9.25
C GLU A 503 -10.73 -17.45 8.95
N ALA A 504 -10.54 -16.62 9.98
CA ALA A 504 -10.49 -15.16 9.88
C ALA A 504 -11.64 -14.57 9.04
N ARG A 505 -12.86 -15.08 9.27
CA ARG A 505 -14.06 -14.81 8.46
C ARG A 505 -15.17 -14.16 9.30
N ILE A 506 -15.91 -13.26 8.67
CA ILE A 506 -17.06 -12.58 9.25
C ILE A 506 -18.25 -12.76 8.32
N ASP A 507 -19.35 -13.28 8.85
CA ASP A 507 -20.60 -13.44 8.11
C ASP A 507 -21.59 -12.33 8.50
N PHE A 508 -22.25 -11.81 7.47
CA PHE A 508 -23.24 -10.75 7.55
C PHE A 508 -24.59 -11.21 7.01
N GLU A 509 -25.65 -10.54 7.47
CA GLU A 509 -26.99 -10.61 6.86
C GLU A 509 -27.49 -9.20 6.52
N PRO A 510 -28.22 -8.99 5.42
CA PRO A 510 -28.83 -7.70 5.13
C PRO A 510 -29.89 -7.33 6.18
N VAL A 511 -29.89 -6.08 6.66
CA VAL A 511 -30.97 -5.57 7.52
C VAL A 511 -32.14 -5.15 6.64
N GLY A 512 -33.35 -5.60 6.99
CA GLY A 512 -34.57 -5.29 6.23
C GLY A 512 -34.96 -6.32 5.16
N SER A 513 -34.24 -7.45 5.06
CA SER A 513 -34.60 -8.60 4.22
C SER A 513 -35.64 -9.55 4.86
N ARG A 514 -36.14 -9.25 6.07
CA ARG A 514 -37.27 -9.97 6.68
C ARG A 514 -38.60 -9.58 6.03
N GLU A 515 -39.03 -10.43 5.10
CA GLU A 515 -40.40 -10.78 4.72
C GLU A 515 -41.41 -9.65 4.45
N LYS A 516 -41.57 -9.32 3.16
CA LYS A 516 -42.85 -8.84 2.60
C LYS A 516 -43.77 -9.98 2.12
N SER A 517 -43.54 -11.24 2.54
CA SER A 517 -44.28 -12.39 1.97
C SER A 517 -45.35 -13.06 2.84
N ASP A 518 -45.44 -12.84 4.15
CA ASP A 518 -46.42 -13.59 4.97
C ASP A 518 -47.68 -12.83 5.39
N ALA A 519 -47.82 -11.55 5.02
CA ALA A 519 -49.03 -10.78 5.31
C ALA A 519 -50.19 -10.96 4.29
N ARG A 520 -49.98 -11.67 3.17
CA ARG A 520 -51.01 -11.80 2.10
C ARG A 520 -51.73 -13.15 2.05
N THR A 521 -51.29 -14.16 2.79
CA THR A 521 -51.89 -15.50 2.74
C THR A 521 -52.95 -15.75 3.81
N ASN A 522 -53.02 -14.92 4.86
CA ASN A 522 -54.03 -15.06 5.93
C ASN A 522 -55.30 -14.19 5.78
N LEU A 523 -55.39 -13.34 4.75
CA LEU A 523 -56.59 -12.55 4.46
C LEU A 523 -57.54 -13.18 3.42
N ARG A 524 -57.15 -14.28 2.77
CA ARG A 524 -57.99 -14.98 1.77
C ARG A 524 -58.63 -16.29 2.23
N ARG A 525 -58.40 -16.72 3.48
CA ARG A 525 -59.04 -17.93 4.06
C ARG A 525 -60.27 -17.64 4.93
N ARG A 526 -60.71 -16.38 5.05
CA ARG A 526 -61.83 -15.98 5.92
C ARG A 526 -63.10 -15.49 5.21
N SER A 527 -63.21 -15.55 3.88
CA SER A 527 -64.39 -15.01 3.15
C SER A 527 -65.10 -15.98 2.19
N THR A 528 -65.01 -17.30 2.38
CA THR A 528 -65.82 -18.27 1.63
C THR A 528 -66.40 -19.36 2.54
N ARG A 529 -67.28 -18.94 3.46
CA ARG A 529 -68.32 -19.80 4.04
C ARG A 529 -69.61 -18.98 4.17
N GLU A 530 -70.18 -18.61 3.02
CA GLU A 530 -71.61 -18.28 2.94
C GLU A 530 -72.40 -19.59 2.76
N GLY A 531 -73.01 -20.06 3.84
CA GLY A 531 -74.03 -21.11 3.79
C GLY A 531 -75.38 -20.50 3.42
N LYS A 532 -75.96 -20.97 2.31
CA LYS A 532 -77.36 -20.70 1.94
C LYS A 532 -78.32 -21.26 3.00
N PRO A 533 -79.46 -20.58 3.27
CA PRO A 533 -80.47 -21.07 4.21
C PRO A 533 -81.36 -22.13 3.55
N LYS A 534 -81.63 -23.24 4.25
CA LYS A 534 -82.73 -24.16 3.91
C LYS A 534 -83.81 -24.07 4.98
N HIS A 535 -84.97 -23.56 4.57
CA HIS A 535 -86.25 -23.82 5.21
C HIS A 535 -86.59 -25.32 5.15
N SER A 536 -86.96 -25.93 6.28
CA SER A 536 -88.09 -26.87 6.35
C SER A 536 -88.57 -27.05 7.80
N LYS A 537 -89.81 -27.52 7.92
CA LYS A 537 -90.77 -27.29 8.99
C LYS A 537 -90.71 -28.28 10.17
N SER A 538 -91.27 -27.82 11.28
CA SER A 538 -91.88 -28.53 12.43
C SER A 538 -92.09 -30.05 12.38
N ARG A 539 -91.79 -30.75 13.49
CA ARG A 539 -92.81 -31.32 14.42
C ARG A 539 -92.19 -31.98 15.68
N ARG A 540 -92.65 -31.50 16.84
CA ARG A 540 -92.80 -32.16 18.17
C ARG A 540 -92.94 -33.69 18.15
N ARG A 541 -92.33 -34.39 19.13
CA ARG A 541 -92.99 -34.94 20.35
C ARG A 541 -92.06 -35.87 21.16
N ARG A 542 -92.13 -35.66 22.49
CA ARG A 542 -91.83 -36.54 23.64
C ARG A 542 -90.40 -36.99 23.86
#